data_AF-A0A0C3PUM2-F1
#
_entry.id   AF-A0A0C3PUM2-F1
#
_cell.length_a   1.000
_cell.length_b   1.000
_cell.length_c   1.000
_cell.angle_alpha   90.00
_cell.angle_beta   90.00
_cell.angle_gamma   90.00
#
_symmetry.space_group_name_H-M   'P 1'
#
loop_
_entity.id
_entity.type
_entity.pdbx_description
1 polymer ?
#
loop_
_entity_poly.entity_id
_entity_poly.type
_entity_poly.pdbx_seq_one_letter_code
_entity_poly.pdbx_strand_id
1 'polypeptide(L)'
;MANSEIQDAVDRHVPSGLRYCCHSWSHHLAAGVSGSEASGEAANLVIEKFSLFSDKKLLSWLEVMSLVGAMTQAYNIAKGVNQWLLVRMKPQDKLNNSLKSLWNDTQRFITAFFEPITFNAFDIYAVALPKCPVETNLWLKYRGQATAWMLMGKRERNWSANIWTASAGSRVMTIAFSPDGSSVASGGDGDTTLRLWDAQTGAPLGGPLTSHRNWIMSVVFSPDGKVLASASWDGMLRFWNPLTHQIVHPSSQ
;
A
#
# COMPACT_ATOMS: atom_id res chain seq x y z
N MET A 1 15.94 23.26 16.65
CA MET A 1 17.37 23.50 16.29
C MET A 1 18.02 22.25 15.70
N ALA A 2 17.94 21.06 16.31
CA ALA A 2 18.52 19.84 15.71
C ALA A 2 17.91 19.45 14.33
N ASN A 3 16.58 19.55 14.16
CA ASN A 3 15.95 19.24 12.86
C ASN A 3 16.30 20.23 11.75
N SER A 4 16.63 21.50 12.05
CA SER A 4 16.96 22.48 11.01
C SER A 4 18.37 22.28 10.45
N GLU A 5 19.32 21.82 11.27
CA GLU A 5 20.69 21.52 10.82
C GLU A 5 20.75 20.25 9.97
N ILE A 6 19.98 19.23 10.34
CA ILE A 6 19.84 18.01 9.53
C ILE A 6 19.17 18.36 8.19
N GLN A 7 18.07 19.12 8.20
CA GLN A 7 17.39 19.49 6.96
C GLN A 7 18.28 20.32 6.03
N ASP A 8 19.04 21.27 6.58
CA ASP A 8 19.99 22.09 5.82
C ASP A 8 21.15 21.25 5.26
N ALA A 9 21.60 20.21 5.99
CA ALA A 9 22.57 19.25 5.47
C ALA A 9 21.98 18.39 4.33
N VAL A 10 20.72 17.95 4.44
CA VAL A 10 20.02 17.20 3.39
C VAL A 10 19.79 18.08 2.15
N ASP A 11 19.46 19.35 2.32
CA ASP A 11 19.33 20.35 1.24
C ASP A 11 20.65 20.62 0.52
N ARG A 12 21.77 20.59 1.25
CA ARG A 12 23.11 20.74 0.65
C ARG A 12 23.61 19.48 -0.06
N HIS A 13 23.29 18.28 0.43
CA HIS A 13 23.91 17.04 -0.05
C HIS A 13 23.03 16.17 -0.94
N VAL A 14 21.71 16.34 -0.93
CA VAL A 14 20.79 15.58 -1.81
C VAL A 14 20.41 16.44 -3.01
N PRO A 15 20.96 16.18 -4.21
CA PRO A 15 20.70 17.01 -5.39
C PRO A 15 19.21 17.05 -5.75
N SER A 16 18.74 18.20 -6.23
CA SER A 16 17.35 18.38 -6.67
C SER A 16 16.92 17.37 -7.74
N GLY A 17 17.83 17.02 -8.66
CA GLY A 17 17.60 15.96 -9.65
C GLY A 17 17.37 14.58 -9.04
N LEU A 18 18.13 14.23 -7.98
CA LEU A 18 17.94 12.97 -7.27
C LEU A 18 16.59 12.96 -6.52
N ARG A 19 16.22 14.08 -5.89
CA ARG A 19 14.90 14.23 -5.25
C ARG A 19 13.78 14.00 -6.25
N TYR A 20 13.83 14.69 -7.39
CA TYR A 20 12.85 14.51 -8.46
C TYR A 20 12.75 13.05 -8.90
N CYS A 21 13.89 12.41 -9.19
CA CYS A 21 13.92 11.00 -9.57
C CYS A 21 13.27 10.11 -8.51
N CYS A 22 13.61 10.27 -7.23
CA CYS A 22 13.05 9.47 -6.12
C CYS A 22 11.53 9.63 -5.96
N HIS A 23 10.97 10.79 -6.30
CA HIS A 23 9.52 11.05 -6.23
C HIS A 23 8.76 10.58 -7.48
N SER A 24 9.38 10.66 -8.66
CA SER A 24 8.66 10.56 -9.93
C SER A 24 8.92 9.29 -10.74
N TRP A 25 9.93 8.47 -10.38
CA TRP A 25 10.30 7.29 -11.18
C TRP A 25 9.14 6.31 -11.37
N SER A 26 8.26 6.14 -10.39
CA SER A 26 7.13 5.20 -10.45
C SER A 26 6.04 5.67 -11.42
N HIS A 27 5.85 6.99 -11.52
CA HIS A 27 4.96 7.57 -12.52
C HIS A 27 5.49 7.32 -13.94
N HIS A 28 6.79 7.53 -14.16
CA HIS A 28 7.44 7.24 -15.44
C HIS A 28 7.44 5.74 -15.77
N LEU A 29 7.57 4.88 -14.77
CA LEU A 29 7.46 3.43 -14.94
C LEU A 29 6.06 3.04 -15.43
N ALA A 30 5.00 3.59 -14.82
CA ALA A 30 3.63 3.31 -15.21
C ALA A 30 3.31 3.90 -16.60
N ALA A 31 3.66 5.17 -16.83
CA ALA A 31 3.37 5.91 -18.06
C ALA A 31 4.16 5.38 -19.28
N GLY A 32 5.46 5.12 -19.12
CA GLY A 32 6.33 4.59 -20.18
C GLY A 32 5.95 3.17 -20.62
N VAL A 33 5.14 2.49 -19.80
CA VAL A 33 4.59 1.17 -20.08
C VAL A 33 3.19 1.24 -20.67
N SER A 34 2.34 2.16 -20.19
CA SER A 34 0.97 2.31 -20.67
C SER A 34 0.90 3.00 -22.03
N GLY A 35 1.87 3.87 -22.33
CA GLY A 35 1.90 4.71 -23.53
C GLY A 35 2.43 4.04 -24.79
N SER A 36 2.41 2.71 -24.89
CA SER A 36 3.03 2.05 -26.02
C SER A 36 2.30 0.80 -26.48
N GLU A 37 1.88 0.83 -27.74
CA GLU A 37 1.98 -0.29 -28.68
C GLU A 37 3.45 -0.76 -28.82
N ALA A 38 4.16 -0.90 -27.69
CA ALA A 38 5.55 -1.29 -27.64
C ALA A 38 5.60 -2.74 -28.06
N SER A 39 6.44 -3.04 -29.04
CA SER A 39 7.01 -4.37 -29.20
C SER A 39 7.33 -4.93 -27.81
N GLY A 40 6.96 -6.18 -27.53
CA GLY A 40 7.13 -6.79 -26.20
C GLY A 40 8.55 -6.62 -25.63
N GLU A 41 9.54 -6.43 -26.50
CA GLU A 41 10.93 -6.11 -26.18
C GLU A 41 11.14 -4.83 -25.37
N ALA A 42 10.51 -3.70 -25.73
CA ALA A 42 10.70 -2.44 -25.01
C ALA A 42 10.08 -2.51 -23.60
N ALA A 43 8.91 -3.14 -23.48
CA ALA A 43 8.27 -3.42 -22.21
C ALA A 43 9.13 -4.33 -21.31
N ASN A 44 9.74 -5.37 -21.89
CA ASN A 44 10.63 -6.29 -21.18
C ASN A 44 11.90 -5.58 -20.69
N LEU A 45 12.50 -4.72 -21.52
CA LEU A 45 13.69 -3.94 -21.13
C LEU A 45 13.39 -3.01 -19.94
N VAL A 46 12.22 -2.37 -19.91
CA VAL A 46 11.81 -1.53 -18.78
C VAL A 46 11.64 -2.37 -17.51
N ILE A 47 11.01 -3.55 -17.60
CA ILE A 47 10.86 -4.47 -16.47
C ILE A 47 12.22 -4.98 -15.98
N GLU A 48 13.15 -5.28 -16.88
CA GLU A 48 14.50 -5.71 -16.54
C GLU A 48 15.28 -4.61 -15.81
N LYS A 49 15.25 -3.37 -16.33
CA LYS A 49 15.86 -2.21 -15.66
C LYS A 49 15.22 -1.94 -14.30
N PHE A 50 13.91 -2.09 -14.21
CA PHE A 50 13.18 -1.94 -12.96
C PHE A 50 13.52 -3.06 -11.96
N SER A 51 13.71 -4.29 -12.42
CA SER A 51 14.22 -5.38 -11.59
C SER A 51 15.64 -5.05 -11.10
N LEU A 52 16.52 -4.55 -11.97
CA LEU A 52 17.87 -4.15 -11.58
C LEU A 52 17.87 -3.03 -10.52
N PHE A 53 16.99 -2.05 -10.67
CA PHE A 53 16.76 -1.01 -9.65
C PHE A 53 16.27 -1.63 -8.34
N SER A 54 15.24 -2.47 -8.40
CA SER A 54 14.65 -3.15 -7.25
C SER A 54 15.64 -4.08 -6.54
N ASP A 55 16.68 -4.52 -7.25
CA ASP A 55 17.71 -5.39 -6.72
C ASP A 55 18.83 -4.61 -6.04
N LYS A 56 19.28 -3.52 -6.67
CA LYS A 56 20.50 -2.81 -6.25
C LYS A 56 20.25 -1.52 -5.48
N LYS A 57 19.08 -0.90 -5.63
CA LYS A 57 18.84 0.49 -5.22
C LYS A 57 17.57 0.70 -4.39
N LEU A 58 16.80 -0.34 -4.09
CA LEU A 58 15.57 -0.24 -3.30
C LEU A 58 15.82 0.43 -1.92
N LEU A 59 16.75 -0.10 -1.12
CA LEU A 59 17.04 0.46 0.20
C LEU A 59 17.68 1.84 0.12
N SER A 60 18.54 2.09 -0.88
CA SER A 60 19.11 3.43 -1.10
C SER A 60 18.04 4.45 -1.51
N TRP A 61 17.05 4.05 -2.29
CA TRP A 61 15.89 4.90 -2.60
C TRP A 61 15.12 5.20 -1.31
N LEU A 62 14.83 4.18 -0.50
CA LEU A 62 14.13 4.35 0.77
C LEU A 62 14.90 5.26 1.75
N GLU A 63 16.22 5.15 1.78
CA GLU A 63 17.12 6.00 2.57
C GLU A 63 17.00 7.47 2.14
N VAL A 64 17.02 7.76 0.84
CA VAL A 64 16.80 9.13 0.33
C VAL A 64 15.40 9.64 0.69
N MET A 65 14.37 8.78 0.59
CA MET A 65 13.00 9.17 0.96
C MET A 65 12.89 9.47 2.46
N SER A 66 13.58 8.71 3.31
CA SER A 66 13.69 8.97 4.75
C SER A 66 14.41 10.30 5.02
N LEU A 67 15.59 10.52 4.43
CA LEU A 67 16.38 11.74 4.61
C LEU A 67 15.62 13.01 4.21
N VAL A 68 14.85 12.96 3.13
CA VAL A 68 14.08 14.11 2.63
C VAL A 68 12.74 14.28 3.37
N GLY A 69 12.40 13.38 4.31
CA GLY A 69 11.14 13.43 5.05
C GLY A 69 9.92 13.06 4.21
N ALA A 70 10.11 12.29 3.13
CA ALA A 70 9.11 11.95 2.14
C ALA A 70 8.53 10.52 2.30
N MET A 71 8.49 9.99 3.53
CA MET A 71 8.11 8.59 3.78
C MET A 71 6.66 8.27 3.43
N THR A 72 5.74 9.22 3.56
CA THR A 72 4.35 9.06 3.09
C THR A 72 4.29 8.89 1.57
N GLN A 73 5.09 9.65 0.83
CA GLN A 73 5.21 9.50 -0.63
C GLN A 73 5.84 8.15 -0.98
N ALA A 74 6.86 7.71 -0.23
CA ALA A 74 7.49 6.40 -0.43
C ALA A 74 6.50 5.24 -0.26
N TYR A 75 5.64 5.31 0.76
CA TYR A 75 4.55 4.36 0.96
C TYR A 75 3.60 4.33 -0.24
N ASN A 76 3.13 5.49 -0.70
CA ASN A 76 2.22 5.59 -1.83
C ASN A 76 2.85 5.06 -3.13
N ILE A 77 4.14 5.32 -3.35
CA ILE A 77 4.91 4.79 -4.48
C ILE A 77 4.99 3.27 -4.40
N ALA A 78 5.38 2.71 -3.25
CA ALA A 78 5.49 1.25 -3.08
C ALA A 78 4.13 0.56 -3.28
N LYS A 79 3.05 1.14 -2.74
CA LYS A 79 1.67 0.66 -2.93
C LYS A 79 1.26 0.69 -4.40
N GLY A 80 1.46 1.81 -5.09
CA GLY A 80 1.12 1.96 -6.51
C GLY A 80 1.90 0.99 -7.41
N VAL A 81 3.18 0.77 -7.10
CA VAL A 81 4.04 -0.19 -7.82
C VAL A 81 3.56 -1.63 -7.59
N ASN A 82 3.21 -2.00 -6.35
CA ASN A 82 2.65 -3.32 -6.05
C ASN A 82 1.35 -3.57 -6.82
N GLN A 83 0.42 -2.60 -6.81
CA GLN A 83 -0.83 -2.67 -7.57
C GLN A 83 -0.59 -2.81 -9.08
N TRP A 84 0.33 -2.00 -9.62
CA TRP A 84 0.69 -2.05 -11.03
C TRP A 84 1.28 -3.42 -11.43
N LEU A 85 2.13 -4.03 -10.58
CA LEU A 85 2.68 -5.36 -10.81
C LEU A 85 1.59 -6.45 -10.79
N LEU A 86 0.62 -6.34 -9.87
CA LEU A 86 -0.51 -7.29 -9.75
C LEU A 86 -1.37 -7.30 -11.01
N VAL A 87 -1.71 -6.12 -11.55
CA VAL A 87 -2.52 -5.99 -12.76
C VAL A 87 -1.79 -6.50 -14.01
N ARG A 88 -0.48 -6.20 -14.12
CA ARG A 88 0.23 -6.37 -15.40
C ARG A 88 0.87 -7.73 -15.60
N MET A 89 1.44 -8.35 -14.56
CA MET A 89 2.24 -9.56 -14.79
C MET A 89 1.38 -10.81 -14.69
N LYS A 90 1.42 -11.65 -15.72
CA LYS A 90 0.74 -12.95 -15.71
C LYS A 90 1.48 -13.92 -14.77
N PRO A 91 0.80 -14.93 -14.18
CA PRO A 91 1.40 -15.83 -13.18
C PRO A 91 2.55 -16.72 -13.68
N GLN A 92 2.78 -16.81 -15.00
CA GLN A 92 3.62 -17.83 -15.61
C GLN A 92 5.14 -17.58 -15.53
N ASP A 93 5.58 -16.36 -15.18
CA ASP A 93 7.01 -16.01 -15.13
C ASP A 93 7.56 -15.95 -13.70
N LYS A 94 8.63 -16.71 -13.41
CA LYS A 94 9.29 -16.72 -12.08
C LYS A 94 9.87 -15.37 -11.67
N LEU A 95 10.50 -14.63 -12.61
CA LEU A 95 11.07 -13.30 -12.35
C LEU A 95 9.97 -12.33 -11.86
N ASN A 96 8.81 -12.39 -12.51
CA ASN A 96 7.65 -11.56 -12.19
C ASN A 96 7.10 -11.85 -10.79
N ASN A 97 7.09 -13.13 -10.38
CA ASN A 97 6.65 -13.51 -9.04
C ASN A 97 7.61 -13.04 -7.94
N SER A 98 8.92 -13.07 -8.20
CA SER A 98 9.94 -12.55 -7.27
C SER A 98 9.83 -11.03 -7.11
N LEU A 99 9.66 -10.30 -8.21
CA LEU A 99 9.52 -8.85 -8.19
C LEU A 99 8.21 -8.40 -7.50
N LYS A 100 7.10 -9.09 -7.78
CA LYS A 100 5.81 -8.88 -7.09
C LYS A 100 5.93 -9.04 -5.59
N SER A 101 6.47 -10.17 -5.14
CA SER A 101 6.63 -10.45 -3.72
C SER A 101 7.59 -9.47 -3.05
N LEU A 102 8.68 -9.09 -3.72
CA LEU A 102 9.61 -8.07 -3.21
C LEU A 102 8.90 -6.73 -2.97
N TRP A 103 8.10 -6.23 -3.91
CA TRP A 103 7.41 -4.94 -3.74
C TRP A 103 6.22 -5.01 -2.77
N ASN A 104 5.56 -6.16 -2.66
CA ASN A 104 4.62 -6.42 -1.58
C ASN A 104 5.32 -6.40 -0.20
N ASP A 105 6.51 -7.02 -0.09
CA ASP A 105 7.32 -6.97 1.12
C ASP A 105 7.79 -5.54 1.43
N THR A 106 8.19 -4.77 0.42
CA THR A 106 8.58 -3.35 0.56
C THR A 106 7.43 -2.52 1.12
N GLN A 107 6.22 -2.67 0.58
CA GLN A 107 5.05 -1.96 1.08
C GLN A 107 4.80 -2.31 2.56
N ARG A 108 4.83 -3.59 2.92
CA ARG A 108 4.64 -4.04 4.31
C ARG A 108 5.75 -3.56 5.23
N PHE A 109 6.99 -3.57 4.76
CA PHE A 109 8.16 -3.09 5.48
C PHE A 109 8.05 -1.60 5.83
N ILE A 110 7.69 -0.77 4.85
CA ILE A 110 7.49 0.66 5.06
C ILE A 110 6.40 0.89 6.10
N THR A 111 5.28 0.15 6.03
CA THR A 111 4.21 0.36 7.00
C THR A 111 4.54 -0.15 8.40
N ALA A 112 5.19 -1.31 8.51
CA ALA A 112 5.55 -1.89 9.81
C ALA A 112 6.57 -1.03 10.58
N PHE A 113 7.44 -0.32 9.86
CA PHE A 113 8.53 0.46 10.45
C PHE A 113 8.44 1.95 10.12
N PHE A 114 7.24 2.45 9.79
CA PHE A 114 7.03 3.82 9.33
C PHE A 114 7.59 4.86 10.31
N GLU A 115 7.29 4.73 11.60
CA GLU A 115 7.76 5.66 12.63
C GLU A 115 9.30 5.70 12.73
N PRO A 116 10.02 4.59 12.97
CA PRO A 116 11.48 4.59 13.01
C PRO A 116 12.14 5.17 11.75
N ILE A 117 11.73 4.69 10.57
CA ILE A 117 12.38 5.07 9.32
C ILE A 117 12.03 6.49 8.88
N THR A 118 10.98 7.11 9.44
CA THR A 118 10.68 8.54 9.21
C THR A 118 11.59 9.43 10.06
N PHE A 119 11.98 8.97 11.25
CA PHE A 119 12.83 9.74 12.15
C PHE A 119 14.29 9.73 11.70
N ASN A 120 14.81 8.58 11.26
CA ASN A 120 16.20 8.45 10.87
C ASN A 120 16.41 7.38 9.79
N ALA A 121 17.12 7.74 8.72
CA ALA A 121 17.41 6.84 7.63
C ALA A 121 18.30 5.65 8.04
N PHE A 122 19.14 5.83 9.07
CA PHE A 122 19.95 4.74 9.63
C PHE A 122 19.09 3.64 10.28
N ASP A 123 17.90 3.97 10.79
CA ASP A 123 17.00 2.99 11.41
C ASP A 123 16.44 1.97 10.40
N ILE A 124 16.53 2.24 9.10
CA ILE A 124 16.27 1.26 8.05
C ILE A 124 17.18 0.04 8.24
N TYR A 125 18.48 0.26 8.48
CA TYR A 125 19.50 -0.79 8.55
C TYR A 125 19.68 -1.36 9.96
N ALA A 126 19.51 -0.52 10.99
CA ALA A 126 19.76 -0.90 12.37
C ALA A 126 18.51 -1.43 13.10
N VAL A 127 17.31 -1.01 12.71
CA VAL A 127 16.06 -1.35 13.42
C VAL A 127 15.11 -2.16 12.54
N ALA A 128 14.77 -1.64 11.37
CA ALA A 128 13.72 -2.20 10.52
C ALA A 128 14.17 -3.49 9.83
N LEU A 129 15.32 -3.48 9.14
CA LEU A 129 15.82 -4.63 8.41
C LEU A 129 16.07 -5.86 9.31
N PRO A 130 16.71 -5.75 10.50
CA PRO A 130 16.90 -6.90 11.40
C PRO A 130 15.59 -7.50 11.91
N LYS A 131 14.51 -6.72 11.97
CA LYS A 131 13.16 -7.15 12.38
C LYS A 131 12.30 -7.66 11.22
N CYS A 132 12.75 -7.50 9.98
CA CYS A 132 12.06 -8.02 8.80
C CYS A 132 11.91 -9.56 8.88
N PRO A 133 10.77 -10.16 8.49
CA PRO A 133 10.60 -11.61 8.55
C PRO A 133 11.54 -12.38 7.62
N VAL A 134 12.05 -13.53 8.08
CA VAL A 134 13.23 -14.20 7.50
C VAL A 134 13.03 -14.91 6.15
N GLU A 135 11.79 -15.21 5.77
CA GLU A 135 11.43 -15.86 4.49
C GLU A 135 10.96 -14.86 3.43
N THR A 136 10.94 -13.56 3.74
CA THR A 136 10.56 -12.51 2.78
C THR A 136 11.65 -12.29 1.74
N ASN A 137 11.26 -11.94 0.53
CA ASN A 137 12.21 -11.66 -0.55
C ASN A 137 13.03 -10.40 -0.25
N LEU A 138 12.43 -9.43 0.45
CA LEU A 138 13.15 -8.26 0.94
C LEU A 138 14.28 -8.66 1.88
N TRP A 139 14.02 -9.49 2.89
CA TRP A 139 15.06 -9.96 3.80
C TRP A 139 16.13 -10.78 3.09
N LEU A 140 15.74 -11.78 2.29
CA LEU A 140 16.69 -12.65 1.58
C LEU A 140 17.65 -11.86 0.70
N LYS A 141 17.16 -10.79 0.08
CA LYS A 141 17.94 -9.92 -0.79
C LYS A 141 18.83 -8.93 -0.03
N TYR A 142 18.32 -8.33 1.05
CA TYR A 142 18.99 -7.20 1.71
C TYR A 142 19.66 -7.51 3.04
N ARG A 143 19.51 -8.72 3.61
CA ARG A 143 20.09 -9.09 4.92
C ARG A 143 21.57 -8.75 5.11
N GLY A 144 22.37 -8.71 4.04
CA GLY A 144 23.79 -8.35 4.11
C GLY A 144 24.06 -6.87 4.44
N GLN A 145 23.05 -6.01 4.34
CA GLN A 145 23.14 -4.58 4.67
C GLN A 145 22.68 -4.28 6.11
N ALA A 146 22.19 -5.29 6.86
CA ALA A 146 21.78 -5.11 8.24
C ALA A 146 23.00 -4.84 9.13
N THR A 147 22.93 -3.79 9.94
CA THR A 147 24.02 -3.39 10.84
C THR A 147 23.86 -3.95 12.25
N ALA A 148 22.68 -4.45 12.59
CA ALA A 148 22.37 -5.08 13.86
C ALA A 148 21.73 -6.46 13.67
N TRP A 149 21.88 -7.34 14.66
CA TRP A 149 21.36 -8.71 14.63
C TRP A 149 20.61 -9.02 15.92
N MET A 150 19.43 -9.63 15.80
CA MET A 150 18.74 -10.20 16.97
C MET A 150 19.44 -11.49 17.37
N LEU A 151 20.16 -11.43 18.49
CA LEU A 151 20.87 -12.57 19.09
C LEU A 151 19.93 -13.53 19.82
N MET A 152 18.83 -13.00 20.38
CA MET A 152 17.84 -13.74 21.17
C MET A 152 16.43 -13.24 20.80
N GLY A 153 15.50 -14.16 20.55
CA GLY A 153 14.12 -13.86 20.18
C GLY A 153 13.66 -14.58 18.91
N LYS A 154 12.39 -15.01 18.89
CA LYS A 154 11.80 -15.67 17.71
C LYS A 154 11.50 -14.62 16.66
N ARG A 155 12.20 -14.68 15.53
CA ARG A 155 11.86 -13.88 14.34
C ARG A 155 10.66 -14.50 13.62
N GLU A 156 9.79 -13.63 13.12
CA GLU A 156 8.71 -14.07 12.25
C GLU A 156 9.30 -14.66 10.96
N ARG A 157 8.68 -15.75 10.48
CA ARG A 157 9.10 -16.39 9.24
C ARG A 157 8.64 -15.58 8.05
N ASN A 158 7.37 -15.18 8.03
CA ASN A 158 6.80 -14.34 7.00
C ASN A 158 6.00 -13.22 7.66
N TRP A 159 5.63 -12.18 6.90
CA TRP A 159 4.71 -11.17 7.37
C TRP A 159 3.46 -11.84 7.89
N SER A 160 3.12 -11.59 9.14
CA SER A 160 1.83 -11.97 9.70
C SER A 160 0.75 -11.45 8.74
N ALA A 161 -0.16 -12.32 8.30
CA ALA A 161 -1.40 -11.84 7.73
C ALA A 161 -2.04 -11.02 8.84
N ASN A 162 -2.38 -9.75 8.58
CA ASN A 162 -3.12 -8.94 9.53
C ASN A 162 -4.53 -9.54 9.64
N ILE A 163 -4.63 -10.64 10.38
CA ILE A 163 -5.87 -11.34 10.67
C ILE A 163 -6.44 -10.63 11.88
N TRP A 164 -7.10 -9.51 11.62
CA TRP A 164 -7.98 -8.92 12.60
C TRP A 164 -9.36 -9.54 12.45
N THR A 165 -10.04 -9.69 13.58
CA THR A 165 -11.45 -10.08 13.64
C THR A 165 -12.20 -8.91 14.24
N ALA A 166 -13.10 -8.30 13.47
CA ALA A 166 -13.98 -7.26 13.97
C ALA A 166 -15.43 -7.77 13.99
N SER A 167 -16.15 -7.47 15.07
CA SER A 167 -17.58 -7.75 15.15
C SER A 167 -18.35 -6.65 14.42
N ALA A 168 -19.10 -7.02 13.39
CA ALA A 168 -20.05 -6.13 12.73
C ALA A 168 -21.35 -5.94 13.55
N GLY A 169 -21.51 -6.62 14.69
CA GLY A 169 -22.71 -6.53 15.53
C GLY A 169 -23.92 -7.33 15.03
N SER A 170 -23.90 -7.79 13.78
CA SER A 170 -24.90 -8.70 13.19
C SER A 170 -24.25 -9.70 12.23
N ARG A 171 -25.05 -10.58 11.61
CA ARG A 171 -24.54 -11.46 10.56
C ARG A 171 -24.13 -10.60 9.35
N VAL A 172 -22.89 -10.80 8.91
CA VAL A 172 -22.34 -10.14 7.72
C VAL A 172 -22.82 -10.91 6.50
N MET A 173 -23.49 -10.21 5.60
CA MET A 173 -24.05 -10.79 4.37
C MET A 173 -23.17 -10.52 3.15
N THR A 174 -22.37 -9.46 3.19
CA THR A 174 -21.54 -9.05 2.06
C THR A 174 -20.32 -8.26 2.54
N ILE A 175 -19.24 -8.35 1.76
CA ILE A 175 -17.99 -7.63 1.96
C ILE A 175 -17.45 -7.14 0.61
N ALA A 176 -16.77 -6.00 0.61
CA ALA A 176 -16.05 -5.48 -0.55
C ALA A 176 -14.74 -4.83 -0.12
N PHE A 177 -13.65 -5.16 -0.80
CA PHE A 177 -12.41 -4.39 -0.67
C PHE A 177 -12.47 -3.15 -1.56
N SER A 178 -11.91 -2.05 -1.09
CA SER A 178 -11.61 -0.92 -1.96
C SER A 178 -10.59 -1.36 -3.03
N PRO A 179 -10.60 -0.75 -4.24
CA PRO A 179 -9.68 -1.13 -5.31
C PRO A 179 -8.22 -0.97 -4.90
N ASP A 180 -7.95 -0.01 -4.02
CA ASP A 180 -6.62 0.26 -3.51
C ASP A 180 -6.22 -0.62 -2.31
N GLY A 181 -7.15 -1.45 -1.81
CA GLY A 181 -6.96 -2.37 -0.69
C GLY A 181 -6.76 -1.71 0.67
N SER A 182 -7.00 -0.40 0.81
CA SER A 182 -6.87 0.31 2.09
C SER A 182 -8.07 0.11 3.00
N SER A 183 -9.24 -0.14 2.43
CA SER A 183 -10.51 -0.16 3.15
C SER A 183 -11.31 -1.42 2.82
N VAL A 184 -12.06 -1.91 3.79
CA VAL A 184 -13.06 -2.97 3.61
C VAL A 184 -14.41 -2.41 3.98
N ALA A 185 -15.41 -2.61 3.12
CA ALA A 185 -16.80 -2.36 3.44
C ALA A 185 -17.49 -3.68 3.80
N SER A 186 -18.35 -3.66 4.83
CA SER A 186 -19.18 -4.80 5.20
C SER A 186 -20.64 -4.37 5.36
N GLY A 187 -21.57 -5.18 4.87
CA GLY A 187 -23.01 -5.00 5.06
C GLY A 187 -23.63 -6.21 5.77
N GLY A 188 -24.58 -5.92 6.67
CA GLY A 188 -25.26 -6.94 7.49
C GLY A 188 -26.78 -6.95 7.36
N ASP A 189 -27.39 -7.98 7.93
CA ASP A 189 -28.85 -8.14 8.01
C ASP A 189 -29.45 -7.49 9.27
N GLY A 190 -28.76 -7.54 10.41
CA GLY A 190 -29.35 -7.17 11.70
C GLY A 190 -29.37 -5.67 11.98
N ASP A 191 -28.26 -4.96 11.73
CA ASP A 191 -28.18 -3.52 12.02
C ASP A 191 -28.51 -2.64 10.78
N THR A 192 -28.71 -3.26 9.61
CA THR A 192 -28.95 -2.59 8.30
C THR A 192 -27.91 -1.51 7.98
N THR A 193 -26.75 -1.56 8.62
CA THR A 193 -25.68 -0.58 8.47
C THR A 193 -24.61 -1.09 7.54
N LEU A 194 -24.02 -0.14 6.80
CA LEU A 194 -22.80 -0.37 6.07
C LEU A 194 -21.64 0.14 6.93
N ARG A 195 -20.61 -0.67 7.13
CA ARG A 195 -19.44 -0.30 7.94
C ARG A 195 -18.19 -0.29 7.07
N LEU A 196 -17.31 0.65 7.35
CA LEU A 196 -16.00 0.75 6.74
C LEU A 196 -14.92 0.41 7.76
N TRP A 197 -13.92 -0.33 7.31
CA TRP A 197 -12.82 -0.81 8.13
C TRP A 197 -11.51 -0.47 7.43
N ASP A 198 -10.50 -0.10 8.20
CA ASP A 198 -9.15 -0.02 7.73
C ASP A 198 -8.64 -1.45 7.50
N ALA A 199 -8.29 -1.77 6.26
CA ALA A 199 -7.92 -3.13 5.88
C ALA A 199 -6.67 -3.64 6.62
N GLN A 200 -5.82 -2.72 7.07
CA GLN A 200 -4.54 -3.05 7.69
C GLN A 200 -4.66 -3.28 9.21
N THR A 201 -5.40 -2.43 9.89
CA THR A 201 -5.51 -2.39 11.35
C THR A 201 -6.79 -3.06 11.86
N GLY A 202 -7.80 -3.19 11.00
CA GLY A 202 -9.14 -3.61 11.40
C GLY A 202 -9.92 -2.56 12.18
N ALA A 203 -9.38 -1.34 12.30
CA ALA A 203 -10.06 -0.24 12.97
C ALA A 203 -11.27 0.21 12.12
N PRO A 204 -12.40 0.55 12.75
CA PRO A 204 -13.51 1.15 12.02
C PRO A 204 -13.10 2.52 11.47
N LEU A 205 -13.28 2.69 10.16
CA LEU A 205 -13.17 4.00 9.50
C LEU A 205 -14.48 4.74 9.74
N GLY A 206 -14.55 5.43 10.87
CA GLY A 206 -15.71 6.22 11.30
C GLY A 206 -16.94 5.41 11.73
N GLY A 207 -18.09 6.10 11.78
CA GLY A 207 -19.35 5.52 12.23
C GLY A 207 -20.05 4.68 11.16
N PRO A 208 -20.99 3.79 11.56
CA PRO A 208 -21.81 3.04 10.62
C PRO A 208 -22.65 3.96 9.72
N LEU A 209 -22.69 3.64 8.43
CA LEU A 209 -23.49 4.32 7.42
C LEU A 209 -24.93 3.83 7.52
N THR A 210 -25.79 4.66 8.12
CA THR A 210 -27.16 4.33 8.50
C THR A 210 -28.14 5.02 7.56
N SER A 211 -28.66 4.28 6.58
CA SER A 211 -29.73 4.81 5.72
C SER A 211 -30.60 3.74 5.06
N HIS A 212 -30.07 2.53 4.91
CA HIS A 212 -30.86 1.38 4.50
C HIS A 212 -31.89 1.03 5.58
N ARG A 213 -33.07 0.59 5.15
CA ARG A 213 -34.17 0.18 6.05
C ARG A 213 -34.32 -1.34 6.13
N ASN A 214 -33.47 -2.09 5.43
CA ASN A 214 -33.53 -3.54 5.36
C ASN A 214 -32.13 -4.11 5.03
N TRP A 215 -32.02 -5.42 4.97
CA TRP A 215 -30.78 -6.18 4.80
C TRP A 215 -29.97 -5.71 3.60
N ILE A 216 -28.67 -5.50 3.82
CA ILE A 216 -27.73 -5.17 2.75
C ILE A 216 -27.28 -6.48 2.11
N MET A 217 -27.56 -6.64 0.82
CA MET A 217 -27.27 -7.87 0.07
C MET A 217 -25.99 -7.80 -0.73
N SER A 218 -25.61 -6.59 -1.16
CA SER A 218 -24.43 -6.41 -1.99
C SER A 218 -23.82 -5.04 -1.75
N VAL A 219 -22.49 -5.02 -1.78
CA VAL A 219 -21.67 -3.83 -1.63
C VAL A 219 -20.57 -3.89 -2.66
N VAL A 220 -20.28 -2.77 -3.32
CA VAL A 220 -19.21 -2.70 -4.32
C VAL A 220 -18.58 -1.31 -4.33
N PHE A 221 -17.24 -1.26 -4.39
CA PHE A 221 -16.53 -0.02 -4.66
C PHE A 221 -16.46 0.25 -6.15
N SER A 222 -16.53 1.53 -6.53
CA SER A 222 -16.17 1.97 -7.87
C SER A 222 -14.70 1.64 -8.15
N PRO A 223 -14.29 1.42 -9.42
CA PRO A 223 -12.89 1.11 -9.75
C PRO A 223 -11.88 2.18 -9.31
N ASP A 224 -12.32 3.43 -9.18
CA ASP A 224 -11.50 4.55 -8.67
C ASP A 224 -11.57 4.72 -7.14
N GLY A 225 -12.37 3.90 -6.45
CA GLY A 225 -12.52 3.88 -5.00
C GLY A 225 -13.27 5.08 -4.41
N LYS A 226 -13.76 6.03 -5.22
CA LYS A 226 -14.40 7.25 -4.75
C LYS A 226 -15.87 7.08 -4.37
N VAL A 227 -16.51 6.03 -4.87
CA VAL A 227 -17.92 5.76 -4.63
C VAL A 227 -18.08 4.32 -4.16
N LEU A 228 -18.90 4.15 -3.14
CA LEU A 228 -19.31 2.84 -2.63
C LEU A 228 -20.81 2.69 -2.89
N ALA A 229 -21.21 1.67 -3.64
CA ALA A 229 -22.61 1.36 -3.88
C ALA A 229 -23.06 0.22 -2.96
N SER A 230 -24.26 0.36 -2.40
CA SER A 230 -24.89 -0.68 -1.59
C SER A 230 -26.33 -0.94 -2.03
N ALA A 231 -26.68 -2.22 -2.13
CA ALA A 231 -28.00 -2.70 -2.50
C ALA A 231 -28.67 -3.38 -1.30
N SER A 232 -29.94 -3.07 -1.06
CA SER A 232 -30.70 -3.59 0.08
C SER A 232 -32.06 -4.15 -0.32
N TRP A 233 -32.61 -5.02 0.53
CA TRP A 233 -33.99 -5.50 0.46
C TRP A 233 -35.04 -4.41 0.66
N ASP A 234 -34.66 -3.18 0.99
CA ASP A 234 -35.56 -2.02 1.00
C ASP A 234 -35.91 -1.52 -0.42
N GLY A 235 -35.40 -2.20 -1.45
CA GLY A 235 -35.64 -1.90 -2.86
C GLY A 235 -34.81 -0.72 -3.38
N MET A 236 -33.89 -0.18 -2.58
CA MET A 236 -33.12 1.01 -2.93
C MET A 236 -31.62 0.71 -3.03
N LEU A 237 -31.01 1.25 -4.09
CA LEU A 237 -29.57 1.39 -4.25
C LEU A 237 -29.14 2.72 -3.64
N ARG A 238 -28.05 2.72 -2.89
CA ARG A 238 -27.47 3.93 -2.33
C ARG A 238 -26.00 4.02 -2.67
N PHE A 239 -25.56 5.24 -2.93
CA PHE A 239 -24.18 5.57 -3.22
C PHE A 239 -23.60 6.38 -2.08
N TRP A 240 -22.39 6.05 -1.68
CA TRP A 240 -21.71 6.66 -0.54
C TRP A 240 -20.35 7.16 -0.96
N ASN A 241 -19.94 8.27 -0.36
CA ASN A 241 -18.55 8.70 -0.39
C ASN A 241 -17.83 8.03 0.79
N PRO A 242 -16.87 7.13 0.56
CA PRO A 242 -16.18 6.40 1.62
C PRO A 242 -15.21 7.26 2.43
N LEU A 243 -14.88 8.48 1.99
CA LEU A 243 -14.05 9.42 2.75
C LEU A 243 -14.87 10.30 3.69
N THR A 244 -16.05 10.77 3.23
CA THR A 244 -16.90 11.66 4.03
C THR A 244 -18.00 10.95 4.80
N HIS A 245 -18.24 9.67 4.48
CA HIS A 245 -19.30 8.84 5.05
C HIS A 245 -20.71 9.41 4.80
N GLN A 246 -20.90 10.08 3.67
CA GLN A 246 -22.17 10.68 3.27
C GLN A 246 -22.75 10.04 2.02
N ILE A 247 -24.08 10.09 1.90
CA ILE A 247 -24.77 9.67 0.68
C ILE A 247 -24.42 10.64 -0.45
N VAL A 248 -24.00 10.10 -1.58
CA VAL A 248 -23.81 10.85 -2.81
C VAL A 248 -25.16 10.91 -3.52
N HIS A 249 -25.74 12.09 -3.61
CA HIS A 249 -26.89 12.32 -4.45
C HIS A 249 -26.41 12.47 -5.91
N PRO A 250 -27.08 11.82 -6.89
CA PRO A 250 -26.86 12.19 -8.27
C PRO A 250 -27.26 13.66 -8.41
N SER A 251 -26.32 14.51 -8.79
CA SER A 251 -26.63 15.88 -9.20
C SER A 251 -27.64 15.79 -10.33
N SER A 252 -28.84 16.34 -10.11
CA SER A 252 -29.82 16.55 -11.17
C SER A 252 -29.15 17.36 -12.28
N GLN A 253 -29.09 16.78 -13.48
CA GLN A 253 -28.72 17.50 -14.70
C GLN A 253 -29.68 18.67 -14.93
#